data_AF-A0A7V1H5C3-F1
#
_entry.id   AF-A0A7V1H5C3-F1
#
_cell.length_a   1.000
_cell.length_b   1.000
_cell.length_c   1.000
_cell.angle_alpha   90.00
_cell.angle_beta   90.00
_cell.angle_gamma   90.00
#
_symmetry.space_group_name_H-M   'P 1'
#
loop_
_entity.id
_entity.type
_entity.pdbx_description
1 polymer ?
#
loop_
_entity_poly.entity_id
_entity_poly.type
_entity_poly.pdbx_seq_one_letter_code
_entity_poly.pdbx_strand_id
1 'polypeptide(L)'
;MSFITKKNKTDDGFTYIELMITIIITALLIVGVSQGLLTGSRVLEKATVNSVTTGSILQMDNLIRKNVARIYFPFWSGGINIAEDTSTIEIPFFEGNENAFLTFSFENNYLNIAIKKPDEDFLTNSSGDGYLSETIQTFGKFSSVDFKPALTPGEAVFGVEFIVHPIEKKYPPVTIIARFGSLPLTLSGKNNKIHD
;
A
#
# COMPACT_ATOMS: atom_id res chain seq x y z
N MET A 1 -2.68 -66.44 -48.07
CA MET A 1 -3.71 -65.43 -47.81
C MET A 1 -4.31 -65.75 -46.44
N SER A 2 -3.88 -65.04 -45.40
CA SER A 2 -4.29 -65.30 -44.01
C SER A 2 -5.36 -64.27 -43.62
N PHE A 3 -6.56 -64.75 -43.30
CA PHE A 3 -7.62 -63.91 -42.74
C PHE A 3 -7.39 -63.78 -41.24
N ILE A 4 -6.91 -62.62 -40.80
CA ILE A 4 -6.87 -62.26 -39.38
C ILE A 4 -8.30 -61.90 -38.97
N THR A 5 -9.01 -62.85 -38.37
CA THR A 5 -10.28 -62.60 -37.68
C THR A 5 -9.98 -61.84 -36.38
N LYS A 6 -10.13 -60.51 -36.43
CA LYS A 6 -10.08 -59.63 -35.27
C LYS A 6 -11.29 -59.96 -34.38
N LYS A 7 -11.04 -60.72 -33.31
CA LYS A 7 -12.03 -61.05 -32.28
C LYS A 7 -12.34 -59.77 -31.51
N ASN A 8 -13.42 -59.08 -31.86
CA ASN A 8 -13.97 -58.02 -31.03
C ASN A 8 -14.42 -58.65 -29.72
N LYS A 9 -13.74 -58.33 -28.61
CA LYS A 9 -14.22 -58.58 -27.26
C LYS A 9 -15.39 -57.64 -27.00
N THR A 10 -16.59 -58.08 -27.30
CA THR A 10 -17.83 -57.47 -26.83
C THR A 10 -18.05 -57.80 -25.35
N ASP A 11 -18.21 -56.73 -24.58
CA ASP A 11 -19.13 -56.56 -23.46
C ASP A 11 -18.98 -57.49 -22.24
N ASP A 12 -18.00 -57.18 -21.38
CA ASP A 12 -18.21 -57.40 -19.94
C ASP A 12 -19.30 -56.39 -19.51
N GLY A 13 -20.54 -56.87 -19.44
CA GLY A 13 -21.67 -56.10 -18.94
C GLY A 13 -21.40 -55.63 -17.52
N PHE A 14 -21.56 -54.34 -17.28
CA PHE A 14 -21.43 -53.71 -15.96
C PHE A 14 -22.25 -54.51 -14.94
N THR A 15 -21.61 -55.03 -13.89
CA THR A 15 -22.33 -55.83 -12.90
C THR A 15 -23.26 -54.93 -12.09
N TYR A 16 -24.42 -55.45 -11.67
CA TYR A 16 -25.36 -54.70 -10.82
C TYR A 16 -24.70 -54.14 -9.55
N ILE A 17 -23.69 -54.84 -9.04
CA ILE A 17 -22.90 -54.41 -7.87
C ILE A 17 -22.05 -53.18 -8.20
N GLU A 18 -21.35 -53.16 -9.34
CA GLU A 18 -20.57 -51.99 -9.78
C GLU A 18 -21.47 -50.77 -10.01
N LEU A 19 -22.67 -50.97 -10.53
CA LEU A 19 -23.65 -49.89 -10.72
C LEU A 19 -24.12 -49.31 -9.38
N MET A 20 -24.40 -50.16 -8.38
CA MET A 20 -24.74 -49.68 -7.03
C MET A 20 -23.59 -48.91 -6.38
N ILE A 21 -22.36 -49.42 -6.47
CA ILE A 21 -21.17 -48.75 -5.92
C ILE A 21 -20.97 -47.39 -6.60
N THR A 22 -21.14 -47.32 -7.92
CA THR A 22 -20.99 -46.08 -8.69
C THR A 22 -22.04 -45.03 -8.26
N ILE A 23 -23.29 -45.45 -8.03
CA ILE A 23 -24.35 -44.54 -7.55
C ILE A 23 -24.02 -44.00 -6.16
N ILE A 24 -23.53 -44.84 -5.25
CA ILE A 24 -23.18 -44.42 -3.89
C ILE A 24 -22.01 -43.42 -3.92
N ILE A 25 -20.95 -43.72 -4.67
CA ILE A 25 -19.79 -42.81 -4.81
C ILE A 25 -20.23 -41.47 -5.42
N THR A 26 -21.04 -41.51 -6.47
CA THR A 26 -21.55 -40.31 -7.13
C THR A 26 -22.41 -39.47 -6.19
N ALA A 27 -23.29 -40.10 -5.40
CA ALA A 27 -24.12 -39.42 -4.41
C ALA A 27 -23.26 -38.73 -3.33
N LEU A 28 -22.24 -39.40 -2.81
CA LEU A 28 -21.32 -38.82 -1.82
C LEU A 28 -20.53 -37.62 -2.40
N LEU A 29 -20.07 -37.73 -3.65
CA LEU A 29 -19.39 -36.63 -4.33
C LEU A 29 -20.31 -35.42 -4.52
N ILE A 30 -21.56 -35.63 -4.92
CA ILE A 30 -22.54 -34.55 -5.08
C ILE A 30 -22.80 -33.85 -3.74
N VAL A 31 -22.92 -34.59 -2.64
CA VAL A 31 -23.11 -34.01 -1.31
C VAL A 31 -21.87 -33.20 -0.88
N GLY A 32 -20.67 -33.73 -1.08
CA GLY A 32 -19.42 -33.02 -0.74
C GLY A 32 -19.24 -31.73 -1.54
N VAL A 33 -19.46 -31.78 -2.86
CA VAL A 33 -19.35 -30.62 -3.76
C VAL A 33 -20.40 -29.57 -3.43
N SER A 34 -21.66 -29.98 -3.18
CA SER A 34 -22.73 -29.03 -2.86
C SER A 34 -22.50 -28.30 -1.53
N GLN A 35 -21.99 -28.99 -0.49
CA GLN A 35 -21.60 -28.34 0.75
C GLN A 35 -20.43 -27.36 0.59
N GLY A 36 -19.42 -27.73 -0.21
CA GLY A 36 -18.31 -26.84 -0.54
C GLY A 36 -18.78 -25.57 -1.26
N LEU A 37 -19.67 -25.70 -2.25
CA LEU A 37 -20.24 -24.57 -2.98
C LEU A 37 -21.08 -23.65 -2.10
N LEU A 38 -21.94 -24.20 -1.23
CA LEU A 38 -22.76 -23.41 -0.30
C LEU A 38 -21.91 -22.66 0.74
N THR A 39 -20.79 -23.24 1.16
CA THR A 39 -19.88 -22.59 2.12
C THR A 39 -19.08 -21.50 1.43
N GLY A 40 -18.56 -21.76 0.24
CA GLY A 40 -17.84 -20.78 -0.58
C GLY A 40 -18.71 -19.57 -0.95
N SER A 41 -19.96 -19.79 -1.36
CA SER A 41 -20.88 -18.69 -1.71
C SER A 41 -21.18 -17.79 -0.51
N ARG A 42 -21.40 -18.35 0.68
CA ARG A 42 -21.60 -17.57 1.92
C ARG A 42 -20.39 -16.74 2.32
N VAL A 43 -19.17 -17.25 2.09
CA VAL A 43 -17.93 -16.50 2.36
C VAL A 43 -17.75 -15.36 1.36
N LEU A 44 -18.00 -15.63 0.07
CA LEU A 44 -17.98 -14.61 -0.98
C LEU A 44 -19.01 -13.51 -0.74
N GLU A 45 -20.23 -13.88 -0.34
CA GLU A 45 -21.29 -12.93 -0.03
C GLU A 45 -20.90 -12.04 1.15
N LYS A 46 -20.37 -12.63 2.24
CA LYS A 46 -19.84 -11.87 3.39
C LYS A 46 -18.69 -10.93 3.00
N ALA A 47 -17.75 -11.39 2.18
CA ALA A 47 -16.63 -10.57 1.71
C ALA A 47 -17.12 -9.39 0.85
N THR A 48 -18.12 -9.63 0.01
CA THR A 48 -18.71 -8.61 -0.86
C THR A 48 -19.47 -7.57 -0.04
N VAL A 49 -20.31 -8.01 0.90
CA VAL A 49 -21.05 -7.13 1.82
C VAL A 49 -20.07 -6.28 2.64
N ASN A 50 -19.05 -6.89 3.25
CA ASN A 50 -18.05 -6.16 4.01
C ASN A 50 -17.30 -5.14 3.14
N SER A 51 -16.94 -5.50 1.91
CA SER A 51 -16.24 -4.58 0.99
C SER A 51 -17.11 -3.38 0.60
N VAL A 52 -18.39 -3.61 0.31
CA VAL A 52 -19.35 -2.54 0.00
C VAL A 52 -19.59 -1.64 1.20
N THR A 53 -19.69 -2.22 2.40
CA THR A 53 -19.84 -1.45 3.65
C THR A 53 -18.60 -0.64 3.96
N THR A 54 -17.40 -1.20 3.84
CA THR A 54 -16.13 -0.48 4.03
C THR A 54 -15.99 0.65 3.00
N GLY A 55 -16.31 0.40 1.73
CA GLY A 55 -16.33 1.44 0.69
C GLY A 55 -17.30 2.57 1.02
N SER A 56 -18.50 2.24 1.48
CA SER A 56 -19.50 3.23 1.92
C SER A 56 -19.05 4.02 3.15
N ILE A 57 -18.41 3.38 4.12
CA ILE A 57 -17.85 4.04 5.31
C ILE A 57 -16.75 5.03 4.91
N LEU A 58 -15.86 4.65 3.98
CA LEU A 58 -14.81 5.55 3.47
C LEU A 58 -15.39 6.75 2.73
N GLN A 59 -16.42 6.54 1.89
CA GLN A 59 -17.12 7.63 1.22
C GLN A 59 -17.84 8.54 2.22
N MET A 60 -18.45 7.95 3.25
CA MET A 60 -19.12 8.70 4.31
C MET A 60 -18.14 9.51 5.16
N ASP A 61 -16.99 8.95 5.52
CA ASP A 61 -15.92 9.67 6.24
C ASP A 61 -15.40 10.85 5.40
N ASN A 62 -15.21 10.66 4.09
CA ASN A 62 -14.88 11.75 3.18
C ASN A 62 -15.94 12.86 3.17
N LEU A 63 -17.23 12.49 3.12
CA LEU A 63 -18.33 13.46 3.14
C LEU A 63 -18.46 14.17 4.49
N ILE A 64 -18.33 13.47 5.61
CA ILE A 64 -18.38 14.04 6.95
C ILE A 64 -17.21 15.01 7.14
N ARG A 65 -15.98 14.61 6.79
CA ARG A 65 -14.81 15.49 6.90
C ARG A 65 -14.90 16.72 6.01
N LYS A 66 -15.41 16.56 4.78
CA LYS A 66 -15.64 17.67 3.84
C LYS A 66 -16.68 18.67 4.35
N ASN A 67 -17.83 18.18 4.86
CA ASN A 67 -18.97 19.04 5.18
C ASN A 67 -19.01 19.51 6.63
N VAL A 68 -18.60 18.67 7.59
CA VAL A 68 -18.70 18.94 9.03
C VAL A 68 -17.39 19.54 9.56
N ALA A 69 -16.24 18.99 9.15
CA ALA A 69 -14.95 19.39 9.70
C ALA A 69 -14.21 20.45 8.85
N ARG A 70 -14.72 20.81 7.66
CA ARG A 70 -14.02 21.63 6.65
C ARG A 70 -12.59 21.14 6.36
N ILE A 71 -12.33 19.84 6.55
CA ILE A 71 -11.06 19.22 6.23
C ILE A 71 -11.09 18.92 4.74
N TYR A 72 -10.42 19.74 3.94
CA TYR A 72 -10.30 19.55 2.51
C TYR A 72 -9.27 18.46 2.19
N PHE A 73 -9.71 17.33 1.62
CA PHE A 73 -8.85 16.46 0.81
C PHE A 73 -8.92 16.94 -0.65
N PRO A 74 -7.81 16.93 -1.42
CA PRO A 74 -6.58 16.20 -1.16
C PRO A 74 -5.41 17.09 -0.70
N PHE A 75 -4.58 16.54 0.18
CA PHE A 75 -3.24 17.03 0.53
C PHE A 75 -2.28 17.14 -0.69
N TRP A 76 -2.72 16.70 -1.88
CA TRP A 76 -2.08 16.90 -3.19
C TRP A 76 -2.62 18.13 -3.96
N SER A 77 -3.49 18.96 -3.36
CA SER A 77 -4.06 20.13 -4.05
C SER A 77 -3.06 21.27 -4.24
N GLY A 78 -1.99 21.31 -3.42
CA GLY A 78 -0.76 21.97 -3.82
C GLY A 78 -0.09 21.09 -4.86
N GLY A 79 -0.14 21.48 -6.13
CA GLY A 79 0.66 20.81 -7.16
C GLY A 79 2.10 20.67 -6.69
N ILE A 80 2.77 19.57 -7.07
CA ILE A 80 4.19 19.38 -6.78
C ILE A 80 4.92 20.65 -7.18
N ASN A 81 5.49 21.35 -6.20
CA ASN A 81 6.19 22.59 -6.48
C ASN A 81 7.60 22.19 -6.93
N ILE A 82 7.85 22.39 -8.21
CA ILE A 82 9.19 22.29 -8.75
C ILE A 82 9.79 23.67 -8.51
N ALA A 83 10.75 23.75 -7.59
CA ALA A 83 11.42 25.02 -7.32
C ALA A 83 12.06 25.55 -8.62
N GLU A 84 12.23 26.87 -8.73
CA GLU A 84 12.74 27.53 -9.95
C GLU A 84 14.09 26.96 -10.42
N ASP A 85 14.87 26.41 -9.49
CA ASP A 85 16.01 25.56 -9.78
C ASP A 85 15.51 24.10 -9.97
N THR A 86 15.29 23.72 -11.23
CA THR A 86 14.70 22.46 -11.75
C THR A 86 15.21 21.12 -11.14
N SER A 87 16.20 21.19 -10.26
CA SER A 87 16.79 20.09 -9.50
C SER A 87 16.08 19.78 -8.18
N THR A 88 15.15 20.63 -7.74
CA THR A 88 14.49 20.49 -6.42
C THR A 88 12.99 20.28 -6.53
N ILE A 89 12.52 19.20 -5.90
CA ILE A 89 11.10 18.83 -5.78
C ILE A 89 10.68 19.04 -4.34
N GLU A 90 9.66 19.86 -4.12
CA GLU A 90 9.07 20.11 -2.81
C GLU A 90 7.70 19.45 -2.71
N ILE A 91 7.54 18.58 -1.72
CA ILE A 91 6.27 17.95 -1.39
C ILE A 91 5.70 18.66 -0.15
N PRO A 92 4.58 19.39 -0.28
CA PRO A 92 3.97 20.10 0.84
C PRO A 92 3.28 19.14 1.83
N PHE A 93 2.85 19.67 2.98
CA PHE A 93 2.10 18.95 4.02
C PHE A 93 2.88 17.84 4.76
N PHE A 94 4.18 18.02 4.98
CA PHE A 94 4.96 17.09 5.79
C PHE A 94 4.41 17.04 7.24
N GLU A 95 4.14 15.83 7.75
CA GLU A 95 3.51 15.58 9.07
C GLU A 95 2.17 16.33 9.31
N GLY A 96 1.47 16.73 8.25
CA GLY A 96 0.19 17.42 8.36
C GLY A 96 0.29 18.93 8.61
N ASN A 97 1.48 19.52 8.53
CA ASN A 97 1.68 20.97 8.58
C ASN A 97 1.76 21.55 7.15
N GLU A 98 0.85 22.45 6.80
CA GLU A 98 0.74 23.06 5.47
C GLU A 98 1.98 23.86 5.03
N ASN A 99 2.76 24.36 5.98
CA ASN A 99 3.98 25.13 5.75
C ASN A 99 5.24 24.27 5.88
N ALA A 100 5.10 22.97 6.14
CA ALA A 100 6.21 22.03 6.19
C ALA A 100 6.33 21.26 4.88
N PHE A 101 7.54 21.19 4.34
CA PHE A 101 7.85 20.56 3.07
C PHE A 101 8.87 19.44 3.25
N LEU A 102 8.66 18.36 2.52
CA LEU A 102 9.69 17.35 2.27
C LEU A 102 10.36 17.69 0.94
N THR A 103 11.64 18.03 1.01
CA THR A 103 12.41 18.52 -0.13
C THR A 103 13.35 17.42 -0.62
N PHE A 104 13.33 17.19 -1.92
CA PHE A 104 14.24 16.31 -2.64
C PHE A 104 15.05 17.16 -3.63
N SER A 105 16.35 17.34 -3.40
CA SER A 105 17.22 18.04 -4.35
C SER A 105 18.25 17.10 -4.97
N PHE A 106 18.41 17.18 -6.29
CA PHE A 106 19.38 16.42 -7.05
C PHE A 106 20.62 17.29 -7.32
N GLU A 107 21.69 17.05 -6.59
CA GLU A 107 22.94 17.80 -6.73
C GLU A 107 24.11 16.85 -6.98
N ASN A 108 24.92 17.14 -8.01
CA ASN A 108 26.16 16.42 -8.29
C ASN A 108 25.99 14.88 -8.38
N ASN A 109 24.88 14.42 -8.97
CA ASN A 109 24.50 13.00 -9.09
C ASN A 109 24.13 12.31 -7.75
N TYR A 110 23.82 13.10 -6.73
CA TYR A 110 23.33 12.62 -5.44
C TYR A 110 21.93 13.16 -5.16
N LEU A 111 21.14 12.36 -4.46
CA LEU A 111 19.86 12.80 -3.92
C LEU A 111 20.10 13.35 -2.51
N ASN A 112 19.66 14.57 -2.24
CA ASN A 112 19.60 15.15 -0.92
C ASN A 112 18.13 15.17 -0.48
N ILE A 113 17.89 14.72 0.74
CA ILE A 113 16.56 14.75 1.35
C ILE A 113 16.62 15.69 2.54
N ALA A 114 15.71 16.64 2.59
CA ALA A 114 15.61 17.61 3.67
C ALA A 114 14.15 17.80 4.08
N ILE A 115 13.95 18.15 5.34
CA ILE A 115 12.68 18.68 5.84
C ILE A 115 12.86 20.17 6.02
N LYS A 116 11.94 20.92 5.43
CA LYS A 116 11.83 22.36 5.58
C LYS A 116 10.61 22.65 6.45
N LYS A 117 10.81 23.16 7.66
CA LYS A 117 9.72 23.52 8.60
C LYS A 117 9.79 25.00 8.95
N PRO A 118 8.64 25.68 9.14
CA PRO A 118 8.63 27.01 9.72
C PRO A 118 9.16 26.92 11.16
N ASP A 119 9.98 27.87 11.56
CA ASP A 119 10.56 27.90 12.90
C ASP A 119 9.45 28.07 13.96
N GLU A 120 9.27 27.08 14.84
CA GLU A 120 8.20 27.08 15.85
C GLU A 120 8.38 28.21 16.88
N ASP A 121 9.61 28.62 17.14
CA ASP A 121 9.93 29.69 18.09
C ASP A 121 9.56 31.09 17.55
N PHE A 122 9.37 31.23 16.23
CA PHE A 122 9.06 32.51 15.60
C PHE A 122 7.60 32.93 15.78
N LEU A 123 6.68 31.98 16.00
CA LEU A 123 5.24 32.25 16.13
C LEU A 123 4.87 32.88 17.48
N THR A 124 5.74 32.79 18.49
CA THR A 124 5.42 33.28 19.84
C THR A 124 5.96 34.68 20.15
N ASN A 125 6.93 35.19 19.37
CA ASN A 125 7.69 36.40 19.75
C ASN A 125 7.75 37.53 18.69
N SER A 126 7.09 37.42 17.54
CA SER A 126 7.32 38.34 16.43
C SER A 126 6.31 39.50 16.36
N SER A 127 6.65 40.59 17.05
CA SER A 127 5.95 41.89 17.00
C SER A 127 6.55 42.88 15.99
N GLY A 128 7.43 42.45 15.09
CA GLY A 128 8.08 43.37 14.14
C GLY A 128 8.77 42.65 12.98
N ASP A 129 8.49 43.13 11.77
CA ASP A 129 9.13 42.84 10.48
C ASP A 129 9.36 41.35 10.16
N GLY A 130 8.29 40.74 9.63
CA GLY A 130 8.15 39.30 9.38
C GLY A 130 9.01 38.76 8.24
N TYR A 131 10.23 38.34 8.55
CA TYR A 131 10.94 37.31 7.81
C TYR A 131 10.65 35.95 8.45
N LEU A 132 9.95 35.06 7.73
CA LEU A 132 9.78 33.67 8.18
C LEU A 132 11.16 32.99 8.21
N SER A 133 11.68 32.73 9.40
CA SER A 133 12.85 31.89 9.59
C SER A 133 12.46 30.44 9.26
N GLU A 134 13.24 29.77 8.42
CA GLU A 134 12.99 28.40 7.97
C GLU A 134 14.08 27.47 8.53
N THR A 135 13.67 26.42 9.22
CA THR A 135 14.60 25.39 9.71
C THR A 135 14.69 24.27 8.68
N ILE A 136 15.88 24.07 8.12
CA ILE A 136 16.17 23.00 7.16
C ILE A 136 16.94 21.89 7.86
N GLN A 137 16.29 20.74 8.08
CA GLN A 137 16.93 19.53 8.58
C GLN A 137 17.30 18.63 7.41
N THR A 138 18.60 18.42 7.18
CA THR A 138 19.10 17.54 6.11
C THR A 138 19.37 16.14 6.62
N PHE A 139 19.01 15.13 5.84
CA PHE A 139 19.21 13.70 6.17
C PHE A 139 20.50 13.11 5.57
N GLY A 140 21.29 13.94 4.89
CA GLY A 140 22.54 13.55 4.24
C GLY A 140 22.39 13.33 2.73
N LYS A 141 23.45 12.79 2.14
CA LYS A 141 23.55 12.50 0.71
C LYS A 141 23.26 11.03 0.43
N PHE A 142 22.47 10.76 -0.59
CA PHE A 142 22.01 9.44 -0.95
C PHE A 142 22.41 9.08 -2.39
N SER A 143 22.71 7.80 -2.62
CA SER A 143 23.21 7.30 -3.93
C SER A 143 22.28 6.32 -4.63
N SER A 144 21.38 5.67 -3.90
CA SER A 144 20.44 4.72 -4.47
C SER A 144 19.10 4.74 -3.74
N VAL A 145 18.05 4.35 -4.46
CA VAL A 145 16.68 4.26 -3.98
C VAL A 145 16.12 2.89 -4.38
N ASP A 146 15.65 2.13 -3.40
CA ASP A 146 14.88 0.91 -3.63
C ASP A 146 13.38 1.19 -3.44
N PHE A 147 12.55 0.46 -4.17
CA PHE A 147 11.09 0.57 -4.10
C PHE A 147 10.49 -0.77 -3.67
N LYS A 148 9.59 -0.74 -2.69
CA LYS A 148 8.84 -1.91 -2.23
C LYS A 148 7.36 -1.57 -2.02
N PRO A 149 6.43 -2.51 -2.22
CA PRO A 149 5.04 -2.29 -1.82
C PRO A 149 4.94 -2.22 -0.30
N ALA A 150 4.23 -1.21 0.22
CA ALA A 150 3.93 -1.10 1.64
C ALA A 150 2.71 -1.96 1.99
N LEU A 151 2.86 -2.92 2.91
CA LEU A 151 1.85 -3.95 3.23
C LEU A 151 1.30 -3.78 4.65
N THR A 152 -0.02 -3.92 4.83
CA THR A 152 -0.63 -3.99 6.16
C THR A 152 -0.49 -5.40 6.77
N PRO A 153 -0.69 -5.55 8.10
CA PRO A 153 -0.88 -6.87 8.70
C PRO A 153 -2.09 -7.56 8.06
N GLY A 154 -1.85 -8.54 7.18
CA GLY A 154 -2.88 -9.14 6.31
C GLY A 154 -2.65 -8.96 4.80
N GLU A 155 -1.46 -8.52 4.37
CA GLU A 155 -0.97 -8.50 2.97
C GLU A 155 -1.64 -7.49 2.01
N ALA A 156 -2.57 -6.67 2.46
CA ALA A 156 -3.13 -5.63 1.59
C ALA A 156 -2.08 -4.51 1.33
N VAL A 157 -1.84 -4.21 0.05
CA VAL A 157 -0.99 -3.09 -0.37
C VAL A 157 -1.70 -1.78 -0.05
N PHE A 158 -1.07 -0.93 0.76
CA PHE A 158 -1.61 0.38 1.13
C PHE A 158 -0.72 1.55 0.69
N GLY A 159 0.39 1.29 -0.03
CA GLY A 159 1.30 2.34 -0.45
C GLY A 159 2.58 1.83 -1.12
N VAL A 160 3.55 2.73 -1.27
CA VAL A 160 4.90 2.46 -1.74
C VAL A 160 5.89 2.88 -0.65
N GLU A 161 6.82 1.99 -0.34
CA GLU A 161 7.98 2.22 0.51
C GLU A 161 9.18 2.55 -0.37
N PHE A 162 9.78 3.71 -0.14
CA PHE A 162 11.04 4.16 -0.74
C PHE A 162 12.13 4.00 0.31
N ILE A 163 13.12 3.16 0.03
CA ILE A 163 14.28 2.95 0.92
C ILE A 163 15.47 3.64 0.27
N VAL A 164 15.91 4.72 0.89
CA VAL A 164 16.95 5.59 0.37
C VAL A 164 18.25 5.29 1.11
N HIS A 165 19.30 4.89 0.37
CA HIS A 165 20.56 4.46 0.95
C HIS A 165 21.60 5.58 0.97
N PRO A 166 22.15 5.93 2.16
CA PRO A 166 23.13 6.99 2.28
C PRO A 166 24.45 6.56 1.63
N ILE A 167 25.18 7.55 1.09
CA ILE A 167 26.53 7.33 0.56
C ILE A 167 27.47 6.92 1.70
N GLU A 168 27.34 7.60 2.83
CA GLU A 168 28.14 7.35 4.01
C GLU A 168 27.50 6.23 4.84
N LYS A 169 28.20 5.09 4.96
CA LYS A 169 27.78 3.92 5.74
C LYS A 169 27.50 4.19 7.23
N LYS A 170 27.85 5.37 7.74
CA LYS A 170 27.60 5.80 9.11
C LYS A 170 26.12 6.07 9.37
N TYR A 171 25.35 6.42 8.34
CA TYR A 171 23.93 6.73 8.49
C TYR A 171 23.06 5.51 8.15
N PRO A 172 21.94 5.30 8.84
CA PRO A 172 20.98 4.28 8.47
C PRO A 172 20.24 4.68 7.18
N PRO A 173 19.77 3.70 6.37
CA PRO A 173 18.84 3.97 5.28
C PRO A 173 17.60 4.71 5.77
N VAL A 174 17.10 5.64 4.96
CA VAL A 174 15.88 6.39 5.24
C VAL A 174 14.72 5.72 4.51
N THR A 175 13.73 5.27 5.28
CA THR A 175 12.49 4.72 4.73
C THR A 175 11.40 5.79 4.69
N ILE A 176 10.92 6.09 3.50
CA ILE A 176 9.79 6.98 3.25
C ILE A 176 8.62 6.11 2.79
N ILE A 177 7.46 6.20 3.44
CA ILE A 177 6.27 5.44 3.04
C ILE A 177 5.25 6.42 2.47
N ALA A 178 4.98 6.37 1.17
CA ALA A 178 3.85 7.06 0.56
C ALA A 178 2.63 6.15 0.57
N ARG A 179 1.61 6.50 1.36
CA ARG A 179 0.39 5.70 1.45
C ARG A 179 -0.58 6.10 0.35
N PHE A 180 -1.24 5.11 -0.25
CA PHE A 180 -2.46 5.31 -1.01
C PHE A 180 -3.60 5.64 -0.03
N GLY A 181 -4.20 6.83 -0.12
CA GLY A 181 -5.32 7.24 0.74
C GLY A 181 -4.98 8.38 1.71
N SER A 182 -5.49 8.32 2.94
CA SER A 182 -5.71 9.50 3.81
C SER A 182 -4.54 9.95 4.71
N LEU A 183 -3.39 9.26 4.72
CA LEU A 183 -2.23 9.61 5.54
C LEU A 183 -0.96 9.66 4.66
N PRO A 184 -0.45 10.85 4.32
CA PRO A 184 0.41 11.01 3.14
C PRO A 184 1.77 10.33 3.23
N LEU A 185 2.55 10.64 4.27
CA LEU A 185 3.95 10.27 4.36
C LEU A 185 4.34 10.10 5.83
N THR A 186 5.00 8.98 6.15
CA THR A 186 5.63 8.79 7.46
C THR A 186 7.09 8.41 7.24
N LEU A 187 8.00 9.11 7.92
CA LEU A 187 9.38 8.66 8.07
C LEU A 187 9.41 7.60 9.17
N SER A 188 9.77 6.38 8.81
CA SER A 188 10.00 5.33 9.81
C SER A 188 11.50 5.10 9.93
N GLY A 189 12.12 5.79 10.88
CA GLY A 189 13.42 5.36 11.39
C GLY A 189 13.17 4.18 12.31
N LYS A 190 13.51 2.95 11.89
CA LYS A 190 13.82 1.90 12.87
C LYS A 190 15.07 2.38 13.61
N ASN A 191 14.87 3.16 14.68
CA ASN A 191 15.86 3.30 15.73
C ASN A 191 16.03 1.91 16.33
N ASN A 192 16.90 1.11 15.73
CA ASN A 192 17.56 0.04 16.46
C ASN A 192 18.23 0.76 17.63
N LYS A 193 17.59 0.67 18.80
CA LYS A 193 18.24 1.00 20.06
C LYS A 193 19.59 0.30 20.02
N ILE A 194 20.64 1.10 19.92
CA ILE A 194 21.96 0.69 20.37
C ILE A 194 21.74 0.49 21.87
N HIS A 195 21.59 -0.78 22.25
CA HIS A 195 21.77 -1.17 23.63
C HIS A 195 23.26 -0.95 23.91
N ASP A 196 23.56 0.11 24.65
CA ASP A 196 24.79 0.19 25.44
C ASP A 196 24.81 -0.93 26.49
#